data_AF-A3UCK2-F1
#
_entry.id   AF-A3UCK2-F1
#
_cell.length_a   1.000
_cell.length_b   1.000
_cell.length_c   1.000
_cell.angle_alpha   90.00
_cell.angle_beta   90.00
_cell.angle_gamma   90.00
#
_symmetry.space_group_name_H-M   'P 1'
#
loop_
_entity.id
_entity.type
_entity.pdbx_description
1 polymer ?
#
loop_
_entity_poly.entity_id
_entity_poly.type
_entity_poly.pdbx_seq_one_letter_code
_entity_poly.pdbx_strand_id
1 'polypeptide(L)'
;MTVGISPSPFEAPCPELGAVCRRLAEQGRKITLRAAAAELGVAHTTLSRDAAKRLQLGECQKLAETVLRIARNNRGRLGVEESEMLAEAKRKIAKLEEQNALLIASHQAMIMAVGELGGMRAWRRFFEDYQSIVDRLVDYGAIPQRAKIINFAERSASVRKDQAGDQNTE
;
A
#
# COMPACT_ATOMS: atom_id res chain seq x y z
N MET A 1 -1.91 -6.14 9.52
CA MET A 1 -2.58 -4.86 9.80
C MET A 1 -3.41 -4.49 8.57
N THR A 2 -4.72 -4.74 8.60
CA THR A 2 -5.62 -4.30 7.53
C THR A 2 -5.74 -2.79 7.66
N VAL A 3 -5.25 -2.04 6.68
CA VAL A 3 -5.54 -0.61 6.56
C VAL A 3 -7.07 -0.54 6.51
N GLY A 4 -7.68 -0.08 7.61
CA GLY A 4 -9.10 0.21 7.65
C GLY A 4 -9.31 1.40 6.72
N ILE A 5 -9.46 1.13 5.42
CA ILE A 5 -9.95 2.09 4.45
C ILE A 5 -11.34 2.43 4.97
N SER A 6 -11.46 3.58 5.65
CA SER A 6 -12.77 4.09 6.02
C SER A 6 -13.58 4.14 4.73
N PRO A 7 -14.79 3.55 4.69
CA PRO A 7 -15.57 3.51 3.45
C PRO A 7 -15.68 4.94 2.95
N SER A 8 -15.42 5.13 1.65
CA SER A 8 -15.51 6.47 1.09
C SER A 8 -16.92 7.01 1.38
N PRO A 9 -17.11 8.33 1.50
CA PRO A 9 -18.45 8.91 1.71
C PRO A 9 -19.42 8.57 0.56
N PHE A 10 -18.94 7.99 -0.54
CA PHE A 10 -19.75 7.45 -1.63
C PHE A 10 -20.12 5.96 -1.47
N GLU A 11 -19.58 5.24 -0.48
CA GLU A 11 -19.79 3.80 -0.32
C GLU A 11 -20.69 3.45 0.88
N ALA A 12 -20.66 4.25 1.95
CA ALA A 12 -21.47 4.01 3.14
C ALA A 12 -22.18 5.28 3.61
N PRO A 13 -23.37 5.18 4.24
CA PRO A 13 -24.18 3.99 4.54
C PRO A 13 -25.01 3.45 3.35
N CYS A 14 -25.27 4.24 2.31
CA CYS A 14 -26.08 3.81 1.17
C CYS A 14 -25.28 3.93 -0.14
N PRO A 15 -24.94 2.81 -0.80
CA PRO A 15 -24.15 2.84 -2.04
C PRO A 15 -24.91 3.49 -3.20
N GLU A 16 -26.23 3.35 -3.24
CA GLU A 16 -27.09 3.97 -4.25
C GLU A 16 -27.05 5.51 -4.16
N LEU A 17 -27.09 6.05 -2.94
CA LEU A 17 -27.00 7.49 -2.69
C LEU A 17 -25.63 8.03 -3.09
N GLY A 18 -24.56 7.29 -2.79
CA GLY A 18 -23.21 7.65 -3.20
C GLY A 18 -23.03 7.63 -4.72
N ALA A 19 -23.63 6.67 -5.43
CA ALA A 19 -23.63 6.64 -6.90
C ALA A 19 -24.33 7.87 -7.50
N VAL A 20 -25.44 8.30 -6.91
CA VAL A 20 -26.16 9.53 -7.32
C VAL A 20 -25.32 10.78 -7.06
N CYS A 21 -24.69 10.89 -5.89
CA CYS A 21 -23.78 11.99 -5.57
C CYS A 21 -22.63 12.07 -6.58
N ARG A 22 -22.07 10.92 -6.98
CA ARG A 22 -21.01 10.84 -8.00
C ARG A 22 -21.51 11.34 -9.36
N ARG A 23 -22.66 10.86 -9.83
CA ARG A 23 -23.27 11.34 -11.09
C ARG A 23 -23.55 12.84 -11.07
N LEU A 24 -24.09 13.36 -9.98
CA LEU A 24 -24.35 14.80 -9.83
C LEU A 24 -23.05 15.61 -9.87
N ALA A 25 -21.98 15.12 -9.25
CA ALA A 25 -20.66 15.74 -9.29
C ALA A 25 -20.05 15.71 -10.71
N GLU A 26 -20.14 14.59 -11.42
CA GLU A 26 -19.68 14.44 -12.81
C GLU A 26 -20.42 15.39 -13.77
N GLN A 27 -21.72 15.58 -13.56
CA GLN A 27 -22.55 16.53 -14.31
C GLN A 27 -22.32 18.00 -13.89
N GLY A 28 -21.50 18.26 -12.88
CA GLY A 28 -21.28 19.61 -12.35
C GLY A 28 -22.50 20.22 -11.65
N ARG A 29 -23.48 19.42 -11.25
CA ARG A 29 -24.71 19.85 -10.57
C ARG A 29 -24.49 19.91 -9.05
N LYS A 30 -25.16 20.83 -8.38
CA LYS A 30 -25.09 20.96 -6.92
C LYS A 30 -25.70 19.72 -6.24
N ILE A 31 -24.91 19.06 -5.39
CA ILE A 31 -25.36 17.96 -4.54
C ILE A 31 -26.24 18.56 -3.44
N THR A 32 -27.55 18.34 -3.55
CA THR A 32 -28.55 18.79 -2.56
C THR A 32 -29.54 17.66 -2.29
N LEU A 33 -30.23 17.70 -1.14
CA LEU A 33 -31.27 16.71 -0.80
C LEU A 33 -32.33 16.58 -1.90
N ARG A 34 -32.74 17.68 -2.53
CA ARG A 34 -33.74 17.68 -3.60
C ARG A 34 -33.20 17.08 -4.90
N ALA A 35 -31.97 17.40 -5.26
CA ALA A 35 -31.33 16.84 -6.46
C ALA A 35 -31.11 15.33 -6.31
N ALA A 36 -30.61 14.88 -5.15
CA ALA A 36 -30.43 13.47 -4.87
C ALA A 36 -31.77 12.71 -4.84
N ALA A 37 -32.81 13.31 -4.25
CA ALA A 37 -34.17 12.74 -4.22
C ALA A 37 -34.78 12.57 -5.62
N ALA A 38 -34.60 13.57 -6.49
CA ALA A 38 -35.10 13.52 -7.86
C ALA A 38 -34.44 12.40 -8.69
N GLU A 39 -33.12 12.22 -8.56
CA GLU A 39 -32.37 11.15 -9.25
C GLU A 39 -32.65 9.75 -8.70
N LEU A 40 -33.05 9.65 -7.43
CA LEU A 40 -33.44 8.39 -6.78
C LEU A 40 -34.94 8.06 -6.97
N GLY A 41 -35.75 8.98 -7.50
CA GLY A 41 -37.20 8.81 -7.60
C GLY A 41 -37.91 8.75 -6.24
N VAL A 42 -37.32 9.30 -5.17
CA VAL A 42 -37.88 9.29 -3.81
C VAL A 42 -38.27 10.69 -3.35
N ALA A 43 -39.15 10.79 -2.35
CA ALA A 43 -39.45 12.07 -1.73
C ALA A 43 -38.22 12.61 -0.96
N HIS A 44 -37.94 13.91 -1.09
CA HIS A 44 -36.82 14.56 -0.39
C HIS A 44 -36.94 14.47 1.15
N THR A 45 -38.17 14.35 1.67
CA THR A 45 -38.46 14.15 3.10
C THR A 45 -37.95 12.80 3.59
N THR A 46 -37.92 11.77 2.75
CA THR A 46 -37.37 10.44 3.08
C THR A 46 -35.87 10.52 3.34
N LEU A 47 -35.13 11.25 2.50
CA LEU A 47 -33.69 11.48 2.69
C LEU A 47 -33.39 12.40 3.87
N SER A 48 -34.28 13.35 4.16
CA SER A 48 -34.11 14.29 5.28
C SER A 48 -34.36 13.65 6.65
N ARG A 49 -35.15 12.57 6.72
CA ARG A 49 -35.50 11.88 7.97
C ARG A 49 -34.46 10.84 8.39
N ASP A 50 -33.73 10.27 7.43
CA ASP A 50 -32.66 9.31 7.68
C ASP A 50 -31.35 10.06 8.00
N ALA A 51 -30.93 10.01 9.27
CA ALA A 51 -29.74 10.69 9.75
C ALA A 51 -28.46 10.23 9.04
N ALA A 52 -28.38 8.95 8.66
CA ALA A 52 -27.22 8.35 8.05
C ALA A 52 -27.06 8.81 6.59
N LYS A 53 -28.17 8.83 5.82
CA LYS A 53 -28.20 9.36 4.45
C LYS A 53 -27.95 10.87 4.40
N ARG A 54 -28.48 11.62 5.39
CA ARG A 54 -28.24 13.06 5.51
C ARG A 54 -26.76 13.37 5.77
N LEU A 55 -26.11 12.59 6.63
CA LEU A 55 -24.68 12.71 6.91
C LEU A 55 -23.87 12.43 5.64
N GLN A 56 -24.16 11.34 4.94
CA GLN A 56 -23.50 10.97 3.68
C GLN A 56 -23.59 12.06 2.62
N LEU A 57 -24.78 12.65 2.44
CA LEU A 57 -24.97 13.77 1.52
C LEU A 57 -24.16 14.99 1.91
N GLY A 58 -24.07 15.29 3.21
CA GLY A 58 -23.23 16.37 3.72
C GLY A 58 -21.74 16.14 3.44
N GLU A 59 -21.26 14.91 3.58
CA GLU A 59 -19.87 14.55 3.25
C GLU A 59 -19.60 14.62 1.75
N CYS A 60 -20.52 14.11 0.92
CA CYS A 60 -20.44 14.22 -0.53
C CYS A 60 -20.42 15.68 -0.99
N GLN A 61 -21.24 16.54 -0.38
CA GLN A 61 -21.27 17.98 -0.67
C GLN A 61 -19.94 18.64 -0.30
N LYS A 62 -19.41 18.39 0.90
CA LYS A 62 -18.11 18.94 1.34
C LYS A 62 -16.98 18.54 0.41
N LEU A 63 -16.95 17.27 -0.04
CA LEU A 63 -15.96 16.81 -1.00
C LEU A 63 -16.09 17.51 -2.35
N ALA A 64 -17.31 17.59 -2.90
CA ALA A 64 -17.55 18.26 -4.18
C ALA A 64 -17.15 19.74 -4.13
N GLU A 65 -17.48 20.45 -3.05
CA GLU A 65 -17.06 21.84 -2.83
C GLU A 65 -15.54 21.97 -2.71
N THR A 66 -14.89 21.03 -2.04
CA THR A 66 -13.43 21.00 -1.91
C THR A 66 -12.75 20.81 -3.26
N VAL A 67 -13.23 19.88 -4.08
CA VAL A 67 -12.73 19.64 -5.44
C VAL A 67 -12.93 20.87 -6.31
N LEU A 68 -14.13 21.49 -6.28
CA LEU A 68 -14.39 22.72 -7.04
C LEU A 68 -13.52 23.89 -6.58
N ARG A 69 -13.26 24.01 -5.28
CA ARG A 69 -12.37 25.02 -4.71
C ARG A 69 -10.93 24.82 -5.19
N ILE A 70 -10.43 23.59 -5.13
CA ILE A 70 -9.10 23.25 -5.66
C ILE A 70 -9.04 23.58 -7.15
N ALA A 71 -9.99 23.09 -7.95
CA ALA A 71 -10.06 23.35 -9.38
C ALA A 71 -10.12 24.85 -9.71
N ARG A 72 -10.86 25.64 -8.94
CA ARG A 72 -10.95 27.10 -9.13
C ARG A 72 -9.63 27.79 -8.78
N ASN A 73 -9.06 27.49 -7.62
CA ASN A 73 -7.80 28.09 -7.17
C ASN A 73 -6.65 27.78 -8.13
N ASN A 74 -6.79 26.67 -8.84
CA ASN A 74 -5.77 26.13 -9.69
C ASN A 74 -6.01 26.39 -11.19
N ARG A 75 -7.11 27.05 -11.58
CA ARG A 75 -7.35 27.48 -12.97
C ARG A 75 -6.22 28.41 -13.42
N GLY A 76 -5.34 27.89 -14.27
CA GLY A 76 -4.21 28.62 -14.86
C GLY A 76 -2.81 28.07 -14.51
N ARG A 77 -2.67 27.22 -13.48
CA ARG A 77 -1.36 26.67 -13.04
C ARG A 77 -1.17 25.17 -13.32
N LEU A 78 -2.25 24.39 -13.46
CA LEU A 78 -2.15 22.91 -13.43
C LEU A 78 -1.88 22.23 -14.78
N GLY A 79 -2.10 22.91 -15.89
CA GLY A 79 -2.24 22.20 -17.17
C GLY A 79 -0.94 21.57 -17.68
N VAL A 80 0.18 22.30 -17.54
CA VAL A 80 1.47 21.92 -18.14
C VAL A 80 2.47 21.56 -17.04
N GLU A 81 2.72 22.46 -16.09
CA GLU A 81 3.75 22.29 -15.06
C GLU A 81 3.51 21.06 -14.15
N GLU A 82 2.27 20.82 -13.70
CA GLU A 82 1.95 19.61 -12.94
C GLU A 82 1.97 18.34 -13.79
N SER A 83 1.56 18.45 -15.05
CA SER A 83 1.62 17.31 -15.98
C SER A 83 3.07 16.90 -16.26
N GLU A 84 3.97 17.87 -16.36
CA GLU A 84 5.41 17.68 -16.53
C GLU A 84 6.04 17.13 -15.26
N MET A 85 5.77 17.72 -14.08
CA MET A 85 6.24 17.19 -12.80
C MET A 85 5.74 15.76 -12.55
N LEU A 86 4.48 15.46 -12.88
CA LEU A 86 3.94 14.12 -12.76
C LEU A 86 4.60 13.16 -13.76
N ALA A 87 4.85 13.59 -14.99
CA ALA A 87 5.55 12.79 -15.99
C ALA A 87 7.01 12.54 -15.59
N GLU A 88 7.70 13.52 -15.02
CA GLU A 88 9.04 13.38 -14.46
C GLU A 88 9.07 12.44 -13.26
N ALA A 89 8.13 12.59 -12.32
CA ALA A 89 8.00 11.70 -11.18
C ALA A 89 7.75 10.25 -11.64
N LYS A 90 6.85 10.04 -12.61
CA LYS A 90 6.60 8.71 -13.21
C LYS A 90 7.83 8.14 -13.89
N ARG A 91 8.57 8.95 -14.66
CA ARG A 91 9.85 8.52 -15.27
C ARG A 91 10.88 8.14 -14.23
N LYS A 92 11.00 8.91 -13.14
CA LYS A 92 11.91 8.60 -12.05
C LYS A 92 11.52 7.31 -11.32
N ILE A 93 10.23 7.10 -11.08
CA ILE A 93 9.70 5.85 -10.50
C ILE A 93 10.06 4.67 -11.41
N ALA A 94 9.74 4.74 -12.71
CA ALA A 94 10.06 3.67 -13.64
C ALA A 94 11.56 3.34 -13.69
N LYS A 95 12.43 4.37 -13.67
CA LYS A 95 13.88 4.19 -13.61
C LYS A 95 14.33 3.52 -12.30
N LEU A 96 13.77 3.92 -11.16
CA LEU A 96 14.09 3.32 -9.87
C LEU A 96 13.60 1.87 -9.78
N GLU A 97 12.44 1.57 -10.36
CA GLU A 97 11.91 0.20 -10.45
C GLU A 97 12.81 -0.69 -11.32
N GLU A 98 13.27 -0.19 -12.47
CA GLU A 98 14.22 -0.89 -13.35
C GLU A 98 15.54 -1.17 -12.62
N GLN A 99 16.10 -0.15 -11.93
CA GLN A 99 17.32 -0.30 -11.14
C GLN A 99 17.14 -1.31 -9.99
N ASN A 100 15.99 -1.29 -9.32
CA ASN A 100 15.67 -2.24 -8.26
C ASN A 100 15.57 -3.67 -8.83
N ALA A 101 14.89 -3.85 -9.95
CA ALA A 101 14.79 -5.15 -10.62
C ALA A 101 16.18 -5.70 -11.01
N LEU A 102 17.05 -4.84 -11.55
CA LEU A 102 18.43 -5.22 -11.89
C LEU A 102 19.23 -5.60 -10.63
N LEU A 103 19.11 -4.84 -9.55
CA LEU A 103 19.77 -5.15 -8.28
C LEU A 103 19.26 -6.48 -7.72
N ILE A 104 17.96 -6.74 -7.72
CA ILE A 104 17.38 -8.01 -7.27
C ILE A 104 17.93 -9.16 -8.10
N ALA A 105 17.95 -9.04 -9.43
CA ALA A 105 18.48 -10.07 -10.32
C ALA A 105 19.98 -10.34 -10.06
N SER A 106 20.77 -9.29 -9.86
CA SER A 106 22.19 -9.40 -9.51
C SER A 106 22.40 -10.11 -8.17
N HIS A 107 21.64 -9.74 -7.13
CA HIS A 107 21.73 -10.38 -5.82
C HIS A 107 21.29 -11.84 -5.89
N GLN A 108 20.22 -12.16 -6.61
CA GLN A 108 19.79 -13.54 -6.84
C GLN A 108 20.88 -14.36 -7.55
N ALA A 109 21.51 -13.81 -8.60
CA ALA A 109 22.60 -14.46 -9.29
C ALA A 109 23.80 -14.73 -8.36
N MET A 110 24.18 -13.75 -7.54
CA MET A 110 25.25 -13.93 -6.55
C MET A 110 24.90 -14.99 -5.50
N ILE A 111 23.68 -14.95 -4.96
CA ILE A 111 23.16 -15.92 -4.00
C ILE A 111 23.23 -17.35 -4.61
N MET A 112 22.75 -17.51 -5.84
CA MET A 112 22.82 -18.80 -6.56
C MET A 112 24.27 -19.25 -6.78
N ALA A 113 25.16 -18.36 -7.21
CA ALA A 113 26.58 -18.69 -7.44
C ALA A 113 27.28 -19.18 -6.17
N VAL A 114 27.06 -18.52 -5.02
CA VAL A 114 27.60 -18.98 -3.72
C VAL A 114 27.01 -20.35 -3.33
N GLY A 115 25.78 -20.63 -3.75
CA GLY A 115 25.08 -21.89 -3.47
C GLY A 115 25.62 -23.05 -4.28
N GLU A 116 25.84 -22.83 -5.58
CA GLU A 116 26.41 -23.82 -6.48
C GLU A 116 27.87 -24.14 -6.11
N LEU A 117 28.68 -23.13 -5.75
CA LEU A 117 30.10 -23.31 -5.45
C LEU A 117 30.38 -23.90 -4.05
N GLY A 118 29.60 -23.51 -3.03
CA GLY A 118 29.94 -23.82 -1.64
C GLY A 118 28.81 -24.46 -0.83
N GLY A 119 27.66 -24.71 -1.46
CA GLY A 119 26.49 -25.33 -0.83
C GLY A 119 26.00 -24.59 0.43
N MET A 120 25.27 -25.31 1.28
CA MET A 120 24.64 -24.76 2.49
C MET A 120 25.65 -24.29 3.56
N ARG A 121 26.92 -24.69 3.46
CA ARG A 121 27.97 -24.26 4.40
C ARG A 121 28.47 -22.86 4.05
N ALA A 122 28.75 -22.59 2.78
CA ALA A 122 29.17 -21.25 2.33
C ALA A 122 28.03 -20.23 2.45
N TRP A 123 26.81 -20.63 2.10
CA TRP A 123 25.62 -19.80 2.31
C TRP A 123 25.47 -19.31 3.74
N ARG A 124 25.54 -20.22 4.72
CA ARG A 124 25.42 -19.83 6.13
C ARG A 124 26.50 -18.85 6.57
N ARG A 125 27.76 -19.11 6.21
CA ARG A 125 28.88 -18.24 6.57
C ARG A 125 28.75 -16.83 5.99
N PHE A 126 28.17 -16.70 4.79
CA PHE A 126 28.02 -15.41 4.12
C PHE A 126 26.78 -14.63 4.60
N PHE A 127 25.70 -15.33 4.95
CA PHE A 127 24.41 -14.72 5.29
C PHE A 127 24.10 -14.64 6.80
N GLU A 128 24.99 -15.11 7.69
CA GLU A 128 24.79 -15.09 9.15
C GLU A 128 24.50 -13.67 9.68
N ASP A 129 25.25 -12.67 9.24
CA ASP A 129 25.08 -11.26 9.67
C ASP A 129 23.77 -10.62 9.19
N TYR A 130 23.12 -11.22 8.19
CA TYR A 130 21.92 -10.70 7.56
C TYR A 130 20.62 -11.24 8.19
N GLN A 131 20.70 -12.07 9.24
CA GLN A 131 19.52 -12.59 9.94
C GLN A 131 18.60 -11.46 10.42
N SER A 132 19.16 -10.37 10.94
CA SER A 132 18.40 -9.19 11.36
C SER A 132 17.59 -8.53 10.23
N ILE A 133 18.05 -8.64 8.98
CA ILE A 133 17.31 -8.13 7.82
C ILE A 133 16.16 -9.07 7.48
N VAL A 134 16.38 -10.39 7.55
CA VAL A 134 15.33 -11.40 7.36
C VAL A 134 14.21 -11.20 8.37
N ASP A 135 14.55 -10.95 9.64
CA ASP A 135 13.57 -10.71 10.70
C ASP A 135 12.71 -9.47 10.39
N ARG A 136 13.31 -8.37 9.91
CA ARG A 136 12.55 -7.18 9.48
C ARG A 136 11.66 -7.45 8.27
N LEU A 137 12.07 -8.32 7.35
CA LEU A 137 11.24 -8.73 6.22
C LEU A 137 10.03 -9.56 6.67
N VAL A 138 10.17 -10.38 7.72
CA VAL A 138 9.05 -11.06 8.37
C VAL A 138 8.07 -10.03 8.93
N ASP A 139 8.57 -9.05 9.68
CA ASP A 139 7.73 -8.01 10.31
C ASP A 139 6.95 -7.20 9.28
N TYR A 140 7.55 -6.92 8.13
CA TYR A 140 6.90 -6.21 7.02
C TYR A 140 5.93 -7.09 6.23
N GLY A 141 5.84 -8.39 6.51
CA GLY A 141 5.04 -9.33 5.73
C GLY A 141 5.52 -9.45 4.28
N ALA A 142 6.81 -9.14 4.04
CA ALA A 142 7.41 -9.08 2.71
C ALA A 142 7.93 -10.45 2.22
N ILE A 143 7.76 -11.51 3.03
CA ILE A 143 8.18 -12.87 2.69
C ILE A 143 7.02 -13.60 2.00
N PRO A 144 7.26 -14.23 0.83
CA PRO A 144 6.24 -15.02 0.14
C PRO A 144 5.68 -16.13 1.04
N GLN A 145 4.35 -16.31 1.09
CA GLN A 145 3.68 -17.27 1.99
C GLN A 145 4.15 -18.73 1.82
N ARG A 146 4.74 -19.08 0.67
CA ARG A 146 5.23 -20.42 0.36
C ARG A 146 6.73 -20.60 0.66
N ALA A 147 7.44 -19.54 1.01
CA ALA A 147 8.88 -19.60 1.25
C ALA A 147 9.16 -20.12 2.67
N LYS A 148 10.01 -21.14 2.79
CA LYS A 148 10.53 -21.60 4.08
C LYS A 148 11.77 -20.79 4.43
N ILE A 149 11.71 -20.03 5.53
CA ILE A 149 12.83 -19.23 6.01
C ILE A 149 13.87 -20.16 6.64
N ILE A 150 15.13 -19.99 6.24
CA ILE A 150 16.27 -20.67 6.87
C ILE A 150 16.83 -19.70 7.91
N ASN A 151 16.91 -20.12 9.17
CA ASN A 151 17.62 -19.35 10.18
C ASN A 151 19.12 -19.57 10.02
N PHE A 152 19.86 -18.49 9.78
CA PHE A 152 21.30 -18.55 9.53
C PHE A 152 22.12 -18.58 10.84
N ALA A 153 21.56 -18.14 11.97
CA ALA A 153 22.26 -18.01 13.26
C ALA A 153 22.24 -19.27 14.15
N GLU A 154 21.34 -20.24 13.89
CA GLU A 154 21.06 -21.34 14.85
C GLU A 154 22.17 -22.40 14.97
N ARG A 155 23.03 -22.61 13.96
CA ARG A 155 24.07 -23.67 14.01
C ARG A 155 25.45 -23.19 14.45
N SER A 156 25.77 -21.90 14.34
CA SER A 156 27.05 -21.36 14.87
C SER A 156 27.08 -21.36 16.40
N ALA A 157 25.89 -21.37 17.04
CA ALA A 157 25.72 -21.55 18.48
C ALA A 157 25.85 -23.02 18.93
N SER A 158 25.34 -23.99 18.14
CA SER A 158 25.41 -25.41 18.51
C SER A 158 26.84 -25.97 18.41
N VAL A 159 27.62 -25.56 17.39
CA VAL A 159 29.02 -25.99 17.22
C VAL A 159 29.93 -25.52 18.37
N ARG A 160 29.61 -24.37 19.01
CA ARG A 160 30.36 -23.89 20.18
C ARG A 160 30.05 -24.67 21.46
N LYS A 161 28.85 -25.25 21.58
CA LYS A 161 28.46 -26.04 22.77
C LYS A 161 29.15 -27.41 22.79
N ASP A 162 29.42 -27.98 21.62
CA ASP A 162 30.07 -29.29 21.51
C ASP A 162 31.59 -29.22 21.77
N GLN A 163 32.23 -28.06 21.57
CA GLN A 163 33.67 -27.86 21.84
C GLN A 163 34.00 -27.52 23.30
N ALA A 164 33.01 -27.16 24.11
CA ALA A 164 33.20 -26.84 25.53
C ALA A 164 33.07 -28.07 26.46
N GLY A 165 32.72 -29.24 25.92
CA GLY A 165 32.46 -30.46 26.69
C GLY A 165 33.63 -31.44 26.82
N ASP A 166 34.77 -31.19 26.17
CA ASP A 166 35.87 -32.18 26.04
C ASP A 166 37.17 -31.77 26.76
N GLN A 167 37.08 -30.81 27.71
CA GLN A 167 38.21 -30.41 28.57
C GLN A 167 37.83 -30.53 30.05
N ASN A 168 37.54 -31.74 30.53
CA ASN A 168 37.65 -32.11 31.95
C ASN A 168 37.44 -33.62 32.13
N THR A 169 38.44 -34.41 31.72
CA THR A 169 38.70 -35.73 32.29
C THR A 169 40.18 -36.03 32.09
N GLU A 170 40.99 -35.64 33.08
CA GLU A 170 42.07 -36.42 33.71
C GLU A 170 42.72 -35.61 34.84
#